data_AF-A0ABD0QSX3-F1
#
_entry.id   AF-A0ABD0QSX3-F1
#
_cell.length_a   1.000
_cell.length_b   1.000
_cell.length_c   1.000
_cell.angle_alpha   90.00
_cell.angle_beta   90.00
_cell.angle_gamma   90.00
#
_symmetry.space_group_name_H-M   'P 1'
#
loop_
_entity.id
_entity.type
_entity.pdbx_description
1 polymer ?
#
loop_
_entity_poly.entity_id
_entity_poly.type
_entity_poly.pdbx_seq_one_letter_code
_entity_poly.pdbx_strand_id
1 'polypeptide(L)'
;RCTTAAHLALMVPKNVSFYPSNHERFSDGYIDVWWIVHDGGMLMLLPFLLKQHKVWRKCKMRIFTVAQMDDNSIQMKKDLATFLYQLRLEAE
;
A
#
# COMPACT_ATOMS: atom_id res chain seq x y z
N ARG A 1 -16.04 -5.07 17.72
CA ARG A 1 -15.72 -3.71 18.23
C ARG A 1 -14.55 -3.69 19.23
N CYS A 2 -13.63 -4.66 19.24
CA CYS A 2 -12.63 -4.80 20.32
C CYS A 2 -11.18 -4.43 19.94
N THR A 3 -10.84 -4.36 18.65
CA THR A 3 -9.43 -4.20 18.22
C THR A 3 -8.89 -2.79 18.39
N THR A 4 -9.70 -1.76 18.13
CA THR A 4 -9.31 -0.35 18.30
C THR A 4 -9.15 0.03 19.78
N ALA A 5 -9.97 -0.53 20.67
CA ALA A 5 -9.87 -0.32 22.12
C ALA A 5 -8.60 -0.96 22.73
N ALA A 6 -8.01 -1.93 22.03
CA ALA A 6 -6.78 -2.62 22.44
C ALA A 6 -5.51 -2.02 21.83
N HIS A 7 -5.61 -0.90 21.09
CA HIS A 7 -4.48 -0.29 20.36
C HIS A 7 -3.76 -1.25 19.39
N LEU A 8 -4.51 -2.15 18.76
CA LEU A 8 -3.98 -3.09 17.78
C LEU A 8 -4.35 -2.67 16.35
N ALA A 9 -3.43 -2.93 15.41
CA ALA A 9 -3.76 -2.88 13.99
C ALA A 9 -4.65 -4.08 13.62
N LEU A 10 -5.60 -3.87 12.70
CA LEU A 10 -6.47 -4.91 12.17
C LEU A 10 -6.38 -4.93 10.64
N MET A 11 -6.10 -6.10 10.08
CA MET A 11 -6.18 -6.36 8.64
C MET A 11 -7.33 -7.33 8.36
N VAL A 12 -8.20 -6.97 7.42
CA VAL A 12 -9.34 -7.81 7.01
C VAL A 12 -9.17 -8.19 5.54
N PRO A 13 -8.64 -9.39 5.22
CA PRO A 13 -8.55 -9.83 3.84
C PRO A 13 -9.94 -10.19 3.31
N LYS A 14 -10.24 -9.75 2.08
CA LYS A 14 -11.49 -10.04 1.39
C LYS A 14 -11.25 -11.03 0.26
N ASN A 15 -12.20 -11.95 0.06
CA ASN A 15 -12.17 -12.96 -1.00
C ASN A 15 -10.89 -13.83 -0.99
N VAL A 16 -10.52 -14.33 0.20
CA VAL A 16 -9.30 -15.12 0.42
C VAL A 16 -9.17 -16.37 -0.47
N SER A 17 -10.29 -16.91 -0.95
CA SER A 17 -10.30 -18.05 -1.89
C SER A 17 -9.61 -17.77 -3.23
N PHE A 18 -9.44 -16.50 -3.61
CA PHE A 18 -8.73 -16.11 -4.84
C PHE A 18 -7.27 -15.71 -4.60
N TYR A 19 -6.77 -15.84 -3.38
CA TYR A 19 -5.37 -15.53 -3.11
C TYR A 19 -4.48 -16.62 -3.73
N PRO A 20 -3.30 -16.24 -4.28
CA PRO A 20 -2.39 -17.21 -4.86
C PRO A 20 -1.81 -18.14 -3.78
N SER A 21 -1.55 -19.39 -4.16
CA SER A 21 -0.71 -20.28 -3.38
C SER A 21 0.76 -19.87 -3.46
N ASN A 22 1.59 -20.45 -2.59
CA ASN A 22 3.04 -20.20 -2.58
C ASN A 22 3.79 -20.65 -3.84
N HIS A 23 3.14 -21.43 -4.71
CA HIS A 23 3.71 -21.92 -5.97
C HIS A 23 3.32 -21.03 -7.15
N GLU A 24 2.25 -20.24 -7.02
CA GLU A 24 1.74 -19.34 -8.05
C GLU A 24 2.47 -18.01 -7.96
N ARG A 25 3.45 -17.80 -8.84
CA ARG A 25 4.21 -16.56 -8.90
C ARG A 25 3.65 -15.67 -9.99
N PHE A 26 3.34 -14.43 -9.67
CA PHE A 26 2.99 -13.46 -10.69
C PHE A 26 4.22 -13.15 -11.55
N SER A 27 4.04 -13.20 -12.87
CA SER A 27 5.05 -12.80 -13.85
C SER A 27 5.12 -11.28 -14.01
N ASP A 28 3.98 -10.61 -13.89
CA ASP A 28 3.78 -9.15 -13.86
C ASP A 28 2.44 -8.85 -13.16
N GLY A 29 2.20 -7.59 -12.80
CA GLY A 29 0.96 -7.14 -12.19
C GLY A 29 1.13 -5.90 -11.33
N TYR A 30 0.05 -5.42 -10.73
CA TYR A 30 0.04 -4.22 -9.89
C TYR A 30 -0.43 -4.53 -8.48
N ILE A 31 0.23 -3.91 -7.50
CA ILE A 31 -0.27 -3.74 -6.13
C ILE A 31 -0.75 -2.30 -6.04
N ASP A 32 -2.06 -2.13 -6.05
CA ASP A 32 -2.71 -0.82 -5.99
C ASP A 32 -3.00 -0.44 -4.55
N VAL A 33 -2.45 0.68 -4.11
CA VAL A 33 -2.61 1.21 -2.75
C VAL A 33 -3.48 2.45 -2.81
N TRP A 34 -4.68 2.37 -2.25
CA TRP A 34 -5.59 3.50 -2.12
C TRP A 34 -5.34 4.18 -0.78
N TRP A 35 -4.51 5.22 -0.79
CA TRP A 35 -4.19 6.00 0.39
C TRP A 35 -5.20 7.12 0.58
N ILE A 36 -6.22 6.85 1.39
CA ILE A 36 -7.27 7.80 1.75
C ILE A 36 -6.97 8.27 3.18
N VAL A 37 -6.29 9.41 3.30
CA VAL A 37 -5.99 10.31 4.46
C VAL A 37 -5.86 9.73 5.90
N HIS A 38 -4.85 10.23 6.63
CA HIS A 38 -4.61 10.20 8.09
C HIS A 38 -4.08 8.93 8.80
N ASP A 39 -3.66 7.87 8.10
CA ASP A 39 -3.10 6.67 8.78
C ASP A 39 -1.56 6.68 9.03
N GLY A 40 -0.90 7.84 9.03
CA GLY A 40 0.47 7.99 9.54
C GLY A 40 1.56 7.14 8.84
N GLY A 41 1.34 6.70 7.60
CA GLY A 41 2.33 5.96 6.79
C GLY A 41 2.30 4.43 6.93
N MET A 42 1.46 3.86 7.82
CA MET A 42 1.38 2.40 8.03
C MET A 42 0.93 1.62 6.78
N LEU A 43 0.08 2.23 5.94
CA LEU A 43 -0.38 1.64 4.68
C LEU A 43 0.75 1.33 3.69
N MET A 44 1.89 2.04 3.78
CA MET A 44 3.02 1.85 2.87
C MET A 44 3.95 0.70 3.25
N LEU A 45 3.87 0.20 4.49
CA LEU A 45 4.69 -0.92 4.95
C LEU A 45 4.21 -2.26 4.34
N LEU A 46 2.91 -2.46 4.19
CA LEU A 46 2.36 -3.74 3.74
C LEU A 46 2.74 -4.08 2.28
N PRO A 47 2.62 -3.16 1.30
CA PRO A 47 3.07 -3.41 -0.07
C PRO A 47 4.57 -3.70 -0.15
N PHE A 48 5.37 -3.00 0.66
CA PHE A 48 6.82 -3.25 0.74
C PHE A 48 7.12 -4.67 1.19
N LEU A 49 6.52 -5.11 2.30
CA LEU A 49 6.70 -6.47 2.81
C LEU A 49 6.19 -7.53 1.83
N LEU A 50 5.05 -7.28 1.17
CA LEU A 50 4.51 -8.18 0.16
C LEU A 50 5.50 -8.37 -1.00
N LYS A 51 6.10 -7.29 -1.52
CA LYS A 51 7.09 -7.36 -2.60
C LYS A 51 8.37 -8.11 -2.24
N GLN A 52 8.69 -8.29 -0.95
CA GLN A 52 9.82 -9.15 -0.56
C GLN A 52 9.52 -10.64 -0.80
N HIS A 53 8.25 -11.04 -0.83
CA HIS A 53 7.84 -12.42 -1.05
C HIS A 53 7.89 -12.81 -2.54
N LYS A 54 8.35 -14.03 -2.84
CA LYS A 54 8.56 -14.55 -4.21
C LYS A 54 7.32 -14.52 -5.12
N VAL A 55 6.12 -14.53 -4.52
CA VAL A 55 4.84 -14.49 -5.25
C VAL A 55 4.59 -13.10 -5.86
N TRP A 56 4.91 -12.04 -5.12
CA TRP A 56 4.55 -10.66 -5.45
C TRP A 56 5.75 -9.80 -5.88
N ARG A 57 6.97 -10.33 -5.80
CA ARG A 57 8.22 -9.58 -6.07
C ARG A 57 8.27 -8.91 -7.44
N LYS A 58 7.59 -9.47 -8.44
CA LYS A 58 7.53 -8.90 -9.80
C LYS A 58 6.42 -7.87 -10.00
N CYS A 59 5.54 -7.67 -9.02
CA CYS A 59 4.47 -6.70 -9.15
C CYS A 59 5.00 -5.26 -8.99
N LYS A 60 4.48 -4.36 -9.80
CA LYS A 60 4.70 -2.92 -9.70
C LYS A 60 3.73 -2.33 -8.67
N MET A 61 4.10 -1.23 -8.04
CA MET A 61 3.27 -0.58 -7.03
C MET A 61 2.71 0.72 -7.61
N ARG A 62 1.41 0.96 -7.40
CA ARG A 62 0.76 2.23 -7.75
C ARG A 62 0.06 2.80 -6.55
N ILE A 63 0.17 4.11 -6.33
CA ILE A 63 -0.42 4.77 -5.17
C ILE A 63 -1.43 5.79 -5.64
N PHE A 64 -2.66 5.61 -5.20
CA PHE A 64 -3.77 6.50 -5.49
C PHE A 64 -4.10 7.27 -4.21
N THR A 65 -4.02 8.59 -4.27
CA THR A 65 -4.44 9.48 -3.18
C THR A 65 -5.69 10.24 -3.61
N VAL A 66 -6.57 10.52 -2.64
CA VAL A 66 -7.75 11.36 -2.86
C VAL A 66 -7.43 12.75 -2.31
N ALA A 67 -7.40 13.75 -3.18
CA ALA A 67 -7.28 15.16 -2.82
C ALA A 67 -8.68 15.80 -2.75
N GLN A 68 -8.90 16.66 -1.76
CA GLN A 68 -10.10 17.49 -1.66
C GLN A 68 -9.93 18.78 -2.47
N MET A 69 -11.01 19.51 -2.73
CA MET A 69 -10.97 20.73 -3.56
C MET A 69 -10.04 21.82 -3.00
N ASP A 70 -9.91 21.88 -1.67
CA ASP A 70 -9.06 22.86 -1.00
C ASP A 70 -7.60 22.40 -0.83
N ASP A 71 -7.29 21.15 -1.21
CA ASP A 71 -5.95 20.60 -1.07
C ASP A 71 -5.01 21.05 -2.20
N ASN A 72 -3.78 21.40 -1.84
CA ASN A 72 -2.72 21.62 -2.82
C ASN A 72 -2.18 20.28 -3.33
N SER A 73 -2.84 19.73 -4.34
CA SER A 73 -2.50 18.45 -4.98
C SER A 73 -1.04 18.37 -5.47
N ILE A 74 -0.44 19.50 -5.86
CA ILE A 74 0.97 19.56 -6.27
C ILE A 74 1.89 19.31 -5.07
N GLN A 75 1.60 19.97 -3.94
CA GLN A 75 2.38 19.79 -2.72
C GLN A 75 2.23 18.35 -2.19
N MET A 76 1.00 17.81 -2.17
CA MET A 76 0.75 16.42 -1.77
C MET A 76 1.54 15.42 -2.61
N LYS A 77 1.61 15.62 -3.94
CA LYS A 77 2.40 14.77 -4.83
C LYS A 77 3.90 14.83 -4.49
N LYS A 78 4.42 16.03 -4.20
CA LYS A 78 5.83 16.21 -3.80
C LYS A 78 6.12 15.51 -2.47
N ASP A 79 5.25 15.70 -1.47
CA ASP A 79 5.43 15.10 -0.16
C ASP A 79 5.38 13.57 -0.22
N LEU A 80 4.45 13.01 -1.01
CA LEU A 80 4.39 11.57 -1.26
C LEU A 80 5.66 11.07 -1.96
N ALA A 81 6.16 11.77 -2.99
CA ALA A 81 7.39 11.38 -3.67
C ALA A 81 8.61 11.41 -2.72
N THR A 82 8.72 12.44 -1.88
CA THR A 82 9.76 12.53 -0.85
C THR A 82 9.66 11.40 0.17
N PHE A 83 8.45 11.07 0.62
CA PHE A 83 8.21 9.98 1.55
C PHE A 83 8.62 8.61 0.95
N LEU A 84 8.24 8.34 -0.30
CA LEU A 84 8.64 7.13 -1.01
C LEU A 84 10.15 7.02 -1.16
N TYR A 85 10.80 8.14 -1.49
CA TYR A 85 12.27 8.19 -1.59
C TYR A 85 12.94 7.85 -0.25
N GLN A 86 12.46 8.42 0.86
CA GLN A 86 12.98 8.13 2.20
C GLN A 86 12.84 6.64 2.56
N LEU A 87 11.73 6.01 2.14
CA LEU A 87 11.48 4.59 2.35
C LEU A 87 12.18 3.67 1.32
N ARG A 88 12.84 4.24 0.30
CA ARG A 88 13.43 3.51 -0.84
C ARG A 88 12.42 2.61 -1.56
N LEU A 89 11.20 3.13 -1.73
CA LEU A 89 10.12 2.44 -2.42
C LEU A 89 9.97 2.97 -3.85
N GLU A 90 9.99 2.05 -4.81
CA GLU A 90 9.63 2.35 -6.20
C GLU A 90 8.12 2.16 -6.38
N ALA A 91 7.42 3.29 -6.57
CA ALA A 91 5.99 3.35 -6.85
C ALA A 91 5.70 4.48 -7.85
N GLU A 92 4.62 4.32 -8.63
CA GLU A 92 4.06 5.34 -9.53
C GLU A 92 2.78 5.96 -8.97
#